data_AF-A0A1J3K104-F1
#
_entry.id   AF-A0A1J3K104-F1
#
_cell.length_a   1.000
_cell.length_b   1.000
_cell.length_c   1.000
_cell.angle_alpha   90.00
_cell.angle_beta   90.00
_cell.angle_gamma   90.00
#
_symmetry.space_group_name_H-M   'P 1'
#
loop_
_entity.id
_entity.type
_entity.pdbx_description
1 polymer ?
#
loop_
_entity_poly.entity_id
_entity_poly.type
_entity_poly.pdbx_seq_one_letter_code
_entity_poly.pdbx_strand_id
1 'polypeptide(L)'
;PGLKPLQEHMNSSSPSSPSSPSKFLDLGSAIGQKEVKKVLVLFLGLAASCLLLYKIAHPVRQELDLNNLTSPRPLLDNTSSSSPQTRSKSISFREVLENASTENRTVIITTLNQAWAKPNSLFDLFLESFRIGKGTQKLLQHVVVVCLDPKAFVRCSQLHPHCFYLETSGTDFSSEKRFATPDYLKMMWRRIELLTQVLEMGYNFIFTDADIMWLRDPFPRLYPDG
;
A
#
# COMPACT_ATOMS: atom_id res chain seq x y z
N PRO A 1 56.19 -66.88 12.36
CA PRO A 1 56.71 -67.47 11.11
C PRO A 1 57.17 -66.38 10.13
N GLY A 2 58.46 -66.40 9.73
CA GLY A 2 59.09 -65.54 8.70
C GLY A 2 59.55 -64.16 9.20
N LEU A 3 60.75 -63.95 9.76
CA LEU A 3 62.10 -63.87 9.14
C LEU A 3 62.23 -62.90 7.93
N LYS A 4 62.73 -61.67 8.23
CA LYS A 4 63.96 -60.95 7.71
C LYS A 4 64.27 -60.95 6.19
N PRO A 5 65.22 -60.13 5.64
CA PRO A 5 66.07 -59.08 6.26
C PRO A 5 66.39 -57.81 5.40
N LEU A 6 67.11 -56.86 6.01
CA LEU A 6 68.28 -56.04 5.57
C LEU A 6 68.42 -55.67 4.07
N GLN A 7 68.86 -54.45 3.68
CA GLN A 7 70.18 -53.91 4.02
C GLN A 7 70.36 -52.42 3.61
N GLU A 8 71.18 -51.72 4.41
CA GLU A 8 72.09 -50.59 4.13
C GLU A 8 72.51 -50.39 2.65
N HIS A 9 72.96 -49.24 2.13
CA HIS A 9 73.80 -48.15 2.63
C HIS A 9 73.91 -47.09 1.51
N MET A 10 74.05 -45.79 1.80
CA MET A 10 75.13 -44.89 1.31
C MET A 10 74.80 -43.40 1.44
N ASN A 11 75.66 -42.77 2.25
CA ASN A 11 75.95 -41.35 2.44
C ASN A 11 75.74 -40.41 1.24
N SER A 12 75.27 -39.20 1.53
CA SER A 12 76.05 -38.01 1.20
C SER A 12 75.82 -36.91 2.26
N SER A 13 76.81 -36.04 2.35
CA SER A 13 77.27 -35.30 3.51
C SER A 13 76.85 -33.81 3.52
N SER A 14 76.50 -33.32 4.72
CA SER A 14 76.80 -31.96 5.27
C SER A 14 76.09 -30.72 4.66
N PRO A 15 76.09 -29.54 5.32
CA PRO A 15 75.93 -29.21 6.75
C PRO A 15 74.97 -28.02 7.05
N SER A 16 74.59 -27.89 8.32
CA SER A 16 74.25 -26.68 9.12
C SER A 16 73.64 -25.40 8.50
N SER A 17 72.44 -25.09 8.99
CA SER A 17 71.74 -23.79 9.24
C SER A 17 72.63 -22.54 9.49
N PRO A 18 72.16 -21.26 9.34
CA PRO A 18 70.85 -20.76 9.81
C PRO A 18 70.21 -19.57 9.04
N SER A 19 68.97 -19.23 9.42
CA SER A 19 68.41 -17.87 9.67
C SER A 19 66.97 -17.69 9.17
N SER A 20 66.08 -17.37 10.09
CA SER A 20 64.72 -16.91 9.79
C SER A 20 64.73 -15.59 9.02
N PRO A 21 63.69 -15.32 8.22
CA PRO A 21 63.09 -13.99 8.32
C PRO A 21 61.56 -14.06 8.38
N SER A 22 61.05 -13.73 9.56
CA SER A 22 59.70 -13.22 9.84
C SER A 22 59.46 -11.87 9.14
N LYS A 23 59.54 -11.82 7.81
CA LYS A 23 59.30 -10.59 7.03
C LYS A 23 58.42 -10.76 5.79
N PHE A 24 57.86 -11.95 5.53
CA PHE A 24 56.98 -12.14 4.38
C PHE A 24 55.49 -11.87 4.70
N LEU A 25 55.09 -11.83 5.97
CA LEU A 25 53.68 -11.66 6.36
C LEU A 25 53.23 -10.20 6.56
N ASP A 26 54.14 -9.22 6.50
CA ASP A 26 53.81 -7.82 6.82
C ASP A 26 53.70 -6.90 5.59
N LEU A 27 54.03 -7.40 4.39
CA LEU A 27 53.99 -6.59 3.16
C LEU A 27 52.64 -6.67 2.41
N GLY A 28 51.81 -7.67 2.71
CA GLY A 28 50.48 -7.84 2.13
C GLY A 28 49.36 -7.03 2.82
N SER A 29 49.59 -6.55 4.05
CA SER A 29 48.55 -5.91 4.87
C SER A 29 48.32 -4.43 4.52
N ALA A 30 49.39 -3.68 4.25
CA ALA A 30 49.29 -2.23 4.01
C ALA A 30 48.83 -1.85 2.59
N ILE A 31 49.13 -2.67 1.59
CA ILE A 31 48.73 -2.45 0.18
C ILE A 31 47.24 -2.79 -0.04
N GLY A 32 46.69 -3.72 0.75
CA GLY A 32 45.26 -4.06 0.73
C GLY A 32 44.37 -3.10 1.52
N GLN A 33 44.84 -2.55 2.65
CA GLN A 33 43.99 -1.70 3.50
C GLN A 33 43.60 -0.35 2.86
N LYS A 34 44.51 0.29 2.11
CA LYS A 34 44.20 1.56 1.45
C LYS A 34 43.19 1.38 0.32
N GLU A 35 43.34 0.32 -0.47
CA GLU A 35 42.41 -0.01 -1.54
C GLU A 35 41.06 -0.49 -0.99
N VAL A 36 41.05 -1.27 0.09
CA VAL A 36 39.81 -1.66 0.79
C VAL A 36 39.09 -0.43 1.36
N LYS A 37 39.81 0.54 1.96
CA LYS A 37 39.20 1.78 2.46
C LYS A 37 38.62 2.62 1.32
N LYS A 38 39.30 2.72 0.18
CA LYS A 38 38.78 3.42 -1.01
C LYS A 38 37.53 2.74 -1.56
N VAL A 39 37.55 1.41 -1.67
CA VAL A 39 36.39 0.62 -2.11
C VAL A 39 35.22 0.80 -1.15
N LEU A 40 35.46 0.77 0.17
CA LEU A 40 34.42 1.00 1.17
C LEU A 40 33.81 2.40 1.08
N VAL A 41 34.63 3.44 0.88
CA VAL A 41 34.16 4.82 0.69
C VAL A 41 33.33 4.96 -0.58
N LEU A 42 33.73 4.31 -1.68
CA LEU A 42 32.95 4.28 -2.92
C LEU A 42 31.60 3.57 -2.74
N PHE A 43 31.58 2.43 -2.05
CA PHE A 43 30.34 1.71 -1.75
C PHE A 43 29.42 2.52 -0.84
N LEU A 44 29.95 3.19 0.19
CA LEU A 44 29.16 4.06 1.07
C LEU A 44 28.62 5.28 0.30
N GLY A 45 29.41 5.89 -0.58
CA GLY A 45 28.98 6.98 -1.44
C GLY A 45 27.88 6.55 -2.42
N LEU A 46 28.05 5.38 -3.05
CA LEU A 46 27.03 4.81 -3.94
C LEU A 46 25.75 4.47 -3.17
N ALA A 47 25.85 3.85 -1.99
CA ALA A 47 24.70 3.53 -1.15
C ALA A 47 23.98 4.80 -0.68
N ALA A 48 24.70 5.84 -0.26
CA ALA A 48 24.12 7.13 0.13
C ALA A 48 23.44 7.83 -1.04
N SER A 49 24.06 7.80 -2.23
CA SER A 49 23.48 8.33 -3.47
C SER A 49 22.22 7.56 -3.86
N CYS A 50 22.24 6.23 -3.81
CA CYS A 50 21.07 5.39 -4.04
C CYS A 50 19.97 5.64 -3.02
N LEU A 51 20.29 5.83 -1.74
CA LEU A 51 19.32 6.18 -0.70
C LEU A 51 18.71 7.56 -0.93
N LEU A 52 19.51 8.53 -1.36
CA LEU A 52 19.03 9.87 -1.68
C LEU A 52 18.11 9.83 -2.90
N LEU A 53 18.52 9.15 -3.98
CA LEU A 53 17.69 8.95 -5.17
C LEU A 53 16.42 8.17 -4.85
N TYR A 54 16.50 7.15 -4.00
CA TYR A 54 15.34 6.40 -3.52
C TYR A 54 14.38 7.30 -2.72
N LYS A 55 14.89 8.17 -1.84
CA LYS A 55 14.08 9.14 -1.09
C LYS A 55 13.50 10.26 -1.96
N ILE A 56 14.17 10.63 -3.05
CA ILE A 56 13.66 11.62 -4.02
C ILE A 56 12.62 10.99 -4.94
N ALA A 57 12.84 9.76 -5.41
CA ALA A 57 11.91 9.02 -6.25
C ALA A 57 10.68 8.51 -5.47
N HIS A 58 10.88 8.21 -4.19
CA HIS A 58 9.83 7.92 -3.22
C HIS A 58 9.90 8.95 -2.11
N PRO A 59 9.41 10.19 -2.34
CA PRO A 59 9.22 11.14 -1.25
C PRO A 59 8.39 10.40 -0.20
N VAL A 60 8.91 10.38 1.03
CA VAL A 60 8.25 9.79 2.20
C VAL A 60 6.76 10.09 2.08
N ARG A 61 5.96 9.02 1.96
CA ARG A 61 4.51 9.06 1.79
C ARG A 61 3.98 10.18 2.68
N GLN A 62 3.40 11.20 2.05
CA GLN A 62 2.69 12.21 2.79
C GLN A 62 1.48 11.49 3.39
N GLU A 63 1.67 11.06 4.63
CA GLU A 63 0.68 10.45 5.50
C GLU A 63 -0.69 10.99 5.13
N LEU A 64 -1.54 10.10 4.65
CA LEU A 64 -2.96 10.31 4.68
C LEU A 64 -3.28 10.57 6.15
N ASP A 65 -3.42 11.85 6.52
CA ASP A 65 -3.52 12.27 7.92
C ASP A 65 -4.58 11.42 8.61
N LEU A 66 -4.15 10.41 9.38
CA LEU A 66 -5.00 9.36 9.95
C LEU A 66 -6.03 9.96 10.91
N ASN A 67 -5.72 11.15 11.42
CA ASN A 67 -6.61 11.99 12.21
C ASN A 67 -7.86 12.42 11.42
N ASN A 68 -7.76 12.59 10.10
CA ASN A 68 -8.88 12.98 9.24
C ASN A 68 -9.86 11.84 8.95
N LEU A 69 -9.43 10.58 9.05
CA LEU A 69 -10.29 9.41 8.89
C LEU A 69 -11.03 9.03 10.17
N THR A 70 -10.45 9.35 11.33
CA THR A 70 -11.03 9.04 12.64
C THR A 70 -11.86 10.19 13.19
N SER A 71 -11.62 11.42 12.71
CA SER A 71 -12.33 12.61 13.19
C SER A 71 -13.70 12.80 12.52
N PRO A 72 -14.76 13.01 13.31
CA PRO A 72 -16.06 13.49 12.86
C PRO A 72 -15.97 14.81 12.03
N ARG A 73 -16.19 14.80 10.69
CA ARG A 73 -16.41 16.02 9.83
C ARG A 73 -17.85 16.53 9.56
N PRO A 74 -18.18 17.82 9.81
CA PRO A 74 -19.54 18.37 9.61
C PRO A 74 -19.93 18.49 8.13
N LEU A 75 -21.21 18.25 7.83
CA LEU A 75 -21.83 18.42 6.51
C LEU A 75 -22.19 19.89 6.28
N LEU A 76 -21.86 20.43 5.09
CA LEU A 76 -22.29 21.77 4.68
C LEU A 76 -23.78 21.76 4.33
N ASP A 77 -24.58 22.45 5.13
CA ASP A 77 -26.01 22.67 4.88
C ASP A 77 -26.25 24.14 4.54
N ASN A 78 -26.59 24.42 3.28
CA ASN A 78 -26.97 25.77 2.82
C ASN A 78 -28.47 25.95 2.98
N THR A 79 -28.93 26.17 4.22
CA THR A 79 -30.32 26.58 4.45
C THR A 79 -30.39 27.67 5.51
N SER A 80 -30.66 28.90 5.05
CA SER A 80 -30.93 30.05 5.91
C SER A 80 -32.34 29.96 6.51
N SER A 81 -32.46 29.65 7.80
CA SER A 81 -33.35 30.33 8.78
C SER A 81 -33.42 29.59 10.13
N SER A 82 -33.01 30.31 11.18
CA SER A 82 -33.38 30.22 12.62
C SER A 82 -33.66 28.88 13.33
N SER A 83 -32.80 28.56 14.33
CA SER A 83 -33.00 27.75 15.57
C SER A 83 -32.90 26.22 15.48
N PRO A 84 -32.59 25.51 16.61
CA PRO A 84 -31.43 25.56 17.49
C PRO A 84 -30.34 24.56 17.02
N GLN A 85 -29.09 24.74 17.49
CA GLN A 85 -27.91 23.99 17.03
C GLN A 85 -28.02 22.46 17.20
N THR A 86 -28.53 21.77 16.17
CA THR A 86 -28.30 20.34 15.99
C THR A 86 -26.90 20.17 15.43
N ARG A 87 -25.92 19.97 16.31
CA ARG A 87 -24.52 19.68 15.96
C ARG A 87 -24.52 18.46 15.02
N SER A 88 -24.24 18.66 13.73
CA SER A 88 -24.27 17.55 12.76
C SER A 88 -23.26 16.48 13.21
N LYS A 89 -23.75 15.31 13.65
CA LYS A 89 -22.88 14.20 14.02
C LYS A 89 -22.11 13.81 12.79
N SER A 90 -20.81 13.91 12.91
CA SER A 90 -19.95 13.71 11.78
C SER A 90 -19.28 12.34 11.85
N ILE A 91 -19.33 11.60 10.75
CA ILE A 91 -19.08 10.16 10.76
C ILE A 91 -17.64 9.90 10.36
N SER A 92 -16.90 9.16 11.18
CA SER A 92 -15.53 8.74 10.85
C SER A 92 -15.54 7.63 9.79
N PHE A 93 -14.46 7.46 9.02
CA PHE A 93 -14.36 6.36 8.06
C PHE A 93 -14.48 5.00 8.75
N ARG A 94 -13.91 4.87 9.95
CA ARG A 94 -14.07 3.66 10.78
C ARG A 94 -15.54 3.40 11.11
N GLU A 95 -16.31 4.41 11.50
CA GLU A 95 -17.75 4.25 11.77
C GLU A 95 -18.53 3.86 10.49
N VAL A 96 -18.15 4.37 9.31
CA VAL A 96 -18.73 3.91 8.03
C VAL A 96 -18.43 2.43 7.80
N LEU A 97 -17.18 2.00 8.00
CA LEU A 97 -16.78 0.59 7.86
C LEU A 97 -17.50 -0.31 8.86
N GLU A 98 -17.60 0.11 10.13
CA GLU A 98 -18.32 -0.62 11.18
C GLU A 98 -19.77 -0.86 10.77
N ASN A 99 -20.46 0.19 10.34
CA ASN A 99 -21.87 0.13 9.95
C ASN A 99 -22.13 -0.67 8.67
N ALA A 100 -21.15 -0.75 7.76
CA ALA A 100 -21.28 -1.49 6.50
C ALA A 100 -20.76 -2.93 6.60
N SER A 101 -19.99 -3.29 7.63
CA SER A 101 -19.31 -4.58 7.66
C SER A 101 -20.24 -5.78 7.85
N THR A 102 -19.87 -6.92 7.25
CA THR A 102 -20.48 -8.22 7.57
C THR A 102 -20.02 -8.72 8.94
N GLU A 103 -20.60 -9.82 9.43
CA GLU A 103 -20.17 -10.50 10.67
C GLU A 103 -18.66 -10.83 10.67
N ASN A 104 -18.08 -11.14 9.51
CA ASN A 104 -16.66 -11.44 9.34
C ASN A 104 -15.80 -10.21 9.03
N ARG A 105 -16.30 -9.00 9.34
CA ARG A 105 -15.66 -7.71 9.08
C ARG A 105 -15.30 -7.48 7.61
N THR A 106 -16.11 -7.99 6.69
CA THR A 106 -15.91 -7.76 5.24
C THR A 106 -16.77 -6.62 4.74
N VAL A 107 -16.21 -5.74 3.90
CA VAL A 107 -16.92 -4.68 3.18
C VAL A 107 -16.69 -4.79 1.67
N ILE A 108 -17.59 -4.25 0.85
CA ILE A 108 -17.39 -4.08 -0.59
C ILE A 108 -17.04 -2.60 -0.80
N ILE A 109 -15.85 -2.30 -1.30
CA ILE A 109 -15.39 -0.91 -1.46
C ILE A 109 -15.42 -0.55 -2.94
N THR A 110 -15.97 0.62 -3.24
CA THR A 110 -15.85 1.25 -4.55
C THR A 110 -15.41 2.71 -4.42
N THR A 111 -14.81 3.26 -5.47
CA THR A 111 -14.43 4.67 -5.54
C THR A 111 -15.30 5.41 -6.54
N LEU A 112 -15.74 6.62 -6.19
CA LEU A 112 -16.62 7.44 -7.02
C LEU A 112 -16.07 8.85 -7.19
N ASN A 113 -16.11 9.38 -8.41
CA ASN A 113 -15.86 10.79 -8.69
C ASN A 113 -17.03 11.41 -9.48
N GLN A 114 -16.99 12.73 -9.68
CA GLN A 114 -18.05 13.51 -10.31
C GLN A 114 -18.37 13.02 -11.72
N ALA A 115 -17.38 12.52 -12.47
CA ALA A 115 -17.58 12.03 -13.83
C ALA A 115 -18.57 10.86 -13.88
N TRP A 116 -18.52 9.97 -12.89
CA TRP A 116 -19.36 8.77 -12.79
C TRP A 116 -20.63 8.97 -11.93
N ALA A 117 -20.68 10.05 -11.13
CA ALA A 117 -21.79 10.40 -10.24
C ALA A 117 -22.90 11.23 -10.91
N LYS A 118 -22.88 11.42 -12.24
CA LYS A 118 -23.96 12.14 -12.93
C LYS A 118 -25.30 11.40 -12.76
N PRO A 119 -26.44 12.10 -12.64
CA PRO A 119 -27.75 11.45 -12.67
C PRO A 119 -27.94 10.61 -13.93
N ASN A 120 -28.55 9.44 -13.77
CA ASN A 120 -28.76 8.42 -14.79
C ASN A 120 -27.44 7.96 -15.47
N SER A 121 -26.37 7.85 -14.68
CA SER A 121 -25.05 7.42 -15.16
C SER A 121 -24.57 6.14 -14.47
N LEU A 122 -23.28 5.81 -14.58
CA LEU A 122 -22.71 4.54 -14.16
C LEU A 122 -22.96 4.23 -12.68
N PHE A 123 -22.93 5.23 -11.79
CA PHE A 123 -23.21 4.97 -10.37
C PHE A 123 -24.64 4.51 -10.12
N ASP A 124 -25.63 5.06 -10.85
CA ASP A 124 -27.02 4.63 -10.72
C ASP A 124 -27.19 3.18 -11.22
N LEU A 125 -26.51 2.83 -12.32
CA LEU A 125 -26.48 1.46 -12.86
C LEU A 125 -25.74 0.49 -11.94
N PHE A 126 -24.65 0.92 -11.32
CA PHE A 126 -23.90 0.15 -10.33
C PHE A 126 -24.81 -0.25 -9.17
N LEU A 127 -25.49 0.71 -8.54
CA LEU A 127 -26.42 0.43 -7.45
C LEU A 127 -27.60 -0.44 -7.93
N GLU A 128 -28.14 -0.17 -9.11
CA GLU A 128 -29.24 -0.95 -9.67
C GLU A 128 -28.84 -2.41 -9.94
N SER A 129 -27.60 -2.66 -10.36
CA SER A 129 -27.11 -4.01 -10.59
C SER A 129 -27.22 -4.89 -9.35
N PHE A 130 -26.92 -4.34 -8.15
CA PHE A 130 -27.13 -5.04 -6.89
C PHE A 130 -28.61 -5.31 -6.61
N ARG A 131 -29.52 -4.39 -6.97
CA ARG A 131 -30.97 -4.56 -6.72
C ARG A 131 -31.57 -5.65 -7.60
N ILE A 132 -31.19 -5.72 -8.87
CA ILE A 132 -31.75 -6.66 -9.84
C ILE A 132 -31.00 -8.00 -9.90
N GLY A 133 -29.77 -8.05 -9.40
CA GLY A 133 -28.94 -9.25 -9.45
C GLY A 133 -29.45 -10.38 -8.54
N LYS A 134 -29.11 -11.61 -8.90
CA LYS A 134 -29.57 -12.81 -8.17
C LYS A 134 -28.78 -12.95 -6.87
N GLY A 135 -29.43 -12.63 -5.75
CA GLY A 135 -28.85 -12.74 -4.41
C GLY A 135 -27.87 -11.62 -4.04
N THR A 136 -27.80 -10.55 -4.84
CA THR A 136 -26.88 -9.42 -4.60
C THR A 136 -27.52 -8.28 -3.83
N GLN A 137 -28.85 -8.19 -3.75
CA GLN A 137 -29.54 -7.08 -3.06
C GLN A 137 -29.09 -6.93 -1.59
N LYS A 138 -28.93 -8.06 -0.88
CA LYS A 138 -28.40 -8.09 0.50
C LYS A 138 -26.98 -7.54 0.63
N LEU A 139 -26.19 -7.55 -0.45
CA LEU A 139 -24.82 -7.06 -0.44
C LEU A 139 -24.77 -5.53 -0.50
N LEU A 140 -25.84 -4.87 -0.94
CA LEU A 140 -25.88 -3.42 -1.10
C LEU A 140 -25.61 -2.70 0.23
N GLN A 141 -26.13 -3.20 1.36
CA GLN A 141 -25.83 -2.65 2.69
C GLN A 141 -24.36 -2.77 3.09
N HIS A 142 -23.59 -3.63 2.42
CA HIS A 142 -22.16 -3.84 2.68
C HIS A 142 -21.26 -3.06 1.72
N VAL A 143 -21.84 -2.28 0.81
CA VAL A 143 -21.09 -1.41 -0.10
C VAL A 143 -20.68 -0.14 0.63
N VAL A 144 -19.41 0.23 0.57
CA VAL A 144 -18.85 1.50 1.01
C VAL A 144 -18.36 2.26 -0.21
N VAL A 145 -18.87 3.47 -0.40
CA VAL A 145 -18.54 4.31 -1.56
C VAL A 145 -17.59 5.42 -1.11
N VAL A 146 -16.34 5.32 -1.53
CA VAL A 146 -15.30 6.32 -1.27
C VAL A 146 -15.34 7.39 -2.36
N CYS A 147 -15.83 8.57 -2.00
CA CYS A 147 -16.01 9.69 -2.89
C CYS A 147 -14.73 10.54 -2.94
N LEU A 148 -14.26 10.82 -4.15
CA LEU A 148 -12.99 11.53 -4.40
C LEU A 148 -13.17 13.05 -4.55
N ASP A 149 -14.42 13.52 -4.62
CA ASP A 149 -14.77 14.94 -4.69
C ASP A 149 -16.11 15.23 -3.99
N PRO A 150 -16.39 16.50 -3.64
CA PRO A 150 -17.60 16.88 -2.92
C PRO A 150 -18.90 16.60 -3.69
N LYS A 151 -18.91 16.68 -5.03
CA LYS A 151 -20.13 16.47 -5.82
C LYS A 151 -20.49 14.98 -5.87
N ALA A 152 -19.48 14.12 -6.01
CA ALA A 152 -19.65 12.68 -5.85
C ALA A 152 -20.20 12.33 -4.47
N PHE A 153 -19.66 12.95 -3.41
CA PHE A 153 -20.13 12.72 -2.04
C PHE A 153 -21.60 13.12 -1.85
N VAL A 154 -21.98 14.33 -2.27
CA VAL A 154 -23.38 14.80 -2.19
C VAL A 154 -24.32 13.85 -2.94
N ARG A 155 -23.96 13.43 -4.16
CA ARG A 155 -24.77 12.49 -4.93
C ARG A 155 -24.87 11.13 -4.22
N CYS A 156 -23.74 10.61 -3.75
CA CYS A 156 -23.70 9.33 -3.05
C CYS A 156 -24.63 9.34 -1.84
N SER A 157 -24.53 10.37 -0.99
CA SER A 157 -25.33 10.48 0.24
C SER A 157 -26.84 10.58 -0.02
N GLN A 158 -27.27 11.00 -1.22
CA GLN A 158 -28.67 10.98 -1.62
C GLN A 158 -29.18 9.58 -1.98
N LEU A 159 -28.29 8.67 -2.39
CA LEU A 159 -28.63 7.37 -2.95
C LEU A 159 -28.25 6.18 -2.08
N HIS A 160 -27.27 6.36 -1.20
CA HIS A 160 -26.61 5.27 -0.49
C HIS A 160 -26.17 5.72 0.92
N PRO A 161 -26.38 4.90 1.98
CA PRO A 161 -26.05 5.29 3.36
C PRO A 161 -24.55 5.29 3.69
N HIS A 162 -23.74 4.45 3.04
CA HIS A 162 -22.33 4.26 3.41
C HIS A 162 -21.39 4.99 2.44
N CYS A 163 -21.44 6.31 2.49
CA CYS A 163 -20.58 7.18 1.69
C CYS A 163 -19.49 7.80 2.56
N PHE A 164 -18.26 7.86 2.05
CA PHE A 164 -17.15 8.51 2.73
C PHE A 164 -16.44 9.47 1.79
N TYR A 165 -16.27 10.74 2.19
CA TYR A 165 -15.51 11.71 1.40
C TYR A 165 -14.03 11.63 1.73
N LEU A 166 -13.23 11.21 0.75
CA LEU A 166 -11.78 11.16 0.87
C LEU A 166 -11.18 12.51 0.47
N GLU A 167 -10.70 13.26 1.45
CA GLU A 167 -9.98 14.50 1.17
C GLU A 167 -8.59 14.21 0.58
N THR A 168 -8.30 14.86 -0.54
CA THR A 168 -7.03 14.75 -1.23
C THR A 168 -6.35 16.11 -1.29
N SER A 169 -5.24 16.26 -0.58
CA SER A 169 -4.43 17.48 -0.65
C SER A 169 -3.77 17.62 -2.03
N GLY A 170 -4.05 18.73 -2.70
CA GLY A 170 -3.28 19.22 -3.85
C GLY A 170 -3.56 18.59 -5.21
N THR A 171 -4.65 17.82 -5.41
CA THR A 171 -5.07 17.36 -6.75
C THR A 171 -6.59 17.23 -6.84
N ASP A 172 -7.17 17.78 -7.90
CA ASP A 172 -8.60 17.63 -8.22
C ASP A 172 -8.84 16.31 -8.98
N PHE A 173 -9.58 15.39 -8.35
CA PHE A 173 -9.97 14.10 -8.92
C PHE A 173 -11.39 14.08 -9.51
N SER A 174 -12.02 15.25 -9.66
CA SER A 174 -13.41 15.38 -10.17
C SER A 174 -13.57 14.93 -11.63
N SER A 175 -12.52 15.01 -12.44
CA SER A 175 -12.56 14.61 -13.85
C SER A 175 -12.20 13.13 -14.06
N GLU A 176 -12.67 12.55 -15.16
CA GLU A 176 -12.04 11.35 -15.71
C GLU A 176 -10.55 11.64 -15.95
N LYS A 177 -9.67 10.73 -15.52
CA LYS A 177 -8.22 10.90 -15.68
C LYS A 177 -7.74 9.95 -16.76
N ARG A 178 -7.03 10.49 -17.75
CA ARG A 178 -6.40 9.69 -18.81
C ARG A 178 -5.34 8.77 -18.20
N PHE A 179 -5.30 7.55 -18.70
CA PHE A 179 -4.35 6.53 -18.29
C PHE A 179 -2.90 7.05 -18.30
N ALA A 180 -2.11 6.63 -17.30
CA ALA A 180 -0.69 6.96 -17.14
C ALA A 180 -0.33 8.46 -16.97
N THR A 181 -1.30 9.33 -16.67
CA THR A 181 -1.01 10.71 -16.26
C THR A 181 -0.50 10.77 -14.81
N PRO A 182 0.29 11.80 -14.43
CA PRO A 182 0.71 11.97 -13.03
C PRO A 182 -0.46 12.01 -12.04
N ASP A 183 -1.57 12.66 -12.43
CA ASP A 183 -2.81 12.68 -11.65
C ASP A 183 -3.42 11.29 -11.51
N TYR A 184 -3.47 10.49 -12.59
CA TYR A 184 -3.93 9.12 -12.55
C TYR A 184 -3.09 8.28 -11.56
N LEU A 185 -1.77 8.40 -11.61
CA LEU A 185 -0.89 7.68 -10.69
C LEU A 185 -1.11 8.11 -9.24
N LYS A 186 -1.27 9.40 -8.97
CA LYS A 186 -1.56 9.90 -7.62
C LYS A 186 -2.92 9.38 -7.09
N MET A 187 -3.93 9.31 -7.94
CA MET A 187 -5.23 8.70 -7.61
C MET A 187 -5.08 7.22 -7.23
N MET A 188 -4.31 6.47 -8.02
CA MET A 188 -4.04 5.05 -7.80
C MET A 188 -3.29 4.80 -6.50
N TRP A 189 -2.24 5.60 -6.21
CA TRP A 189 -1.53 5.51 -4.94
C TRP A 189 -2.44 5.80 -3.76
N ARG A 190 -3.30 6.81 -3.87
CA ARG A 190 -4.26 7.15 -2.82
C ARG A 190 -5.27 6.04 -2.56
N ARG A 191 -5.72 5.37 -3.62
CA ARG A 191 -6.57 4.18 -3.52
C ARG A 191 -5.85 3.05 -2.80
N ILE A 192 -4.59 2.78 -3.15
CA ILE A 192 -3.78 1.74 -2.48
C ILE A 192 -3.63 2.09 -0.98
N GLU A 193 -3.28 3.33 -0.65
CA GLU A 193 -3.15 3.79 0.74
C GLU A 193 -4.43 3.59 1.56
N LEU A 194 -5.58 3.95 0.99
CA LEU A 194 -6.88 3.76 1.65
C LEU A 194 -7.18 2.28 1.88
N LEU A 195 -6.97 1.42 0.87
CA LEU A 195 -7.21 -0.02 0.98
C LEU A 195 -6.24 -0.68 1.98
N THR A 196 -4.98 -0.26 2.04
CA THR A 196 -4.04 -0.70 3.07
C THR A 196 -4.56 -0.36 4.47
N GLN A 197 -5.07 0.85 4.68
CA GLN A 197 -5.62 1.25 5.97
C GLN A 197 -6.86 0.46 6.38
N VAL A 198 -7.71 0.08 5.42
CA VAL A 198 -8.85 -0.82 5.70
C VAL A 198 -8.36 -2.14 6.32
N LEU A 199 -7.29 -2.72 5.77
CA LEU A 199 -6.68 -3.94 6.33
C LEU A 199 -6.04 -3.70 7.70
N GLU A 200 -5.30 -2.60 7.86
CA GLU A 200 -4.67 -2.23 9.14
C GLU A 200 -5.72 -2.00 10.25
N MET A 201 -6.92 -1.55 9.89
CA MET A 201 -8.05 -1.41 10.80
C MET A 201 -8.74 -2.74 11.15
N GLY A 202 -8.33 -3.85 10.53
CA GLY A 202 -8.83 -5.20 10.77
C GLY A 202 -10.08 -5.57 9.99
N TYR A 203 -10.31 -4.94 8.83
CA TYR A 203 -11.39 -5.28 7.90
C TYR A 203 -10.86 -6.07 6.70
N ASN A 204 -11.69 -6.97 6.20
CA ASN A 204 -11.52 -7.57 4.89
C ASN A 204 -12.27 -6.73 3.85
N PHE A 205 -11.85 -6.77 2.59
CA PHE A 205 -12.62 -6.06 1.55
C PHE A 205 -12.61 -6.78 0.20
N ILE A 206 -13.68 -6.56 -0.56
CA ILE A 206 -13.71 -6.74 -2.01
C ILE A 206 -13.69 -5.35 -2.63
N PHE A 207 -12.72 -5.07 -3.50
CA PHE A 207 -12.71 -3.82 -4.26
C PHE A 207 -13.39 -4.01 -5.61
N THR A 208 -14.23 -3.06 -6.00
CA THR A 208 -14.90 -3.02 -7.30
C THR A 208 -14.91 -1.60 -7.85
N ASP A 209 -14.65 -1.44 -9.13
CA ASP A 209 -14.87 -0.16 -9.80
C ASP A 209 -16.38 0.09 -9.99
N ALA A 210 -16.78 1.36 -10.10
CA ALA A 210 -18.18 1.77 -10.21
C ALA A 210 -18.77 1.51 -11.62
N ASP A 211 -17.95 1.06 -12.57
CA ASP A 211 -18.35 0.64 -13.92
C ASP A 211 -18.57 -0.89 -14.04
N ILE A 212 -18.50 -1.62 -12.92
CA ILE A 212 -18.74 -3.07 -12.86
C ILE A 212 -20.16 -3.38 -12.35
N MET A 213 -20.83 -4.35 -12.98
CA MET A 213 -22.17 -4.80 -12.58
C MET A 213 -22.15 -6.06 -11.71
N TRP A 214 -22.94 -6.06 -10.64
CA TRP A 214 -23.04 -7.16 -9.67
C TRP A 214 -24.31 -7.99 -9.86
N LEU A 215 -24.23 -9.01 -10.70
CA LEU A 215 -25.40 -9.83 -11.09
C LEU A 215 -25.58 -11.12 -10.27
N ARG A 216 -24.57 -11.54 -9.49
CA ARG A 216 -24.62 -12.71 -8.59
C ARG A 216 -23.75 -12.50 -7.36
N ASP A 217 -24.13 -13.14 -6.27
CA ASP A 217 -23.35 -13.18 -5.02
C ASP A 217 -22.01 -13.92 -5.24
N PRO A 218 -20.84 -13.27 -5.07
CA PRO A 218 -19.55 -13.93 -5.24
C PRO A 218 -19.10 -14.70 -3.99
N PHE A 219 -19.64 -14.39 -2.79
CA PHE A 219 -19.17 -14.96 -1.53
C PHE A 219 -19.17 -16.50 -1.49
N PRO A 220 -20.15 -17.22 -2.08
CA PRO A 220 -20.12 -18.68 -2.13
C PRO A 220 -18.93 -19.28 -2.91
N ARG A 221 -18.15 -18.46 -3.62
CA ARG A 221 -17.00 -18.87 -4.43
C ARG A 221 -15.68 -18.29 -3.94
N LEU A 222 -15.69 -17.52 -2.85
CA LEU A 222 -14.49 -16.99 -2.23
C LEU A 222 -13.93 -18.04 -1.27
N TYR A 223 -12.67 -18.40 -1.46
CA TYR A 223 -11.95 -19.31 -0.57
C TYR A 223 -11.10 -18.49 0.41
N PRO A 224 -10.91 -18.96 1.66
CA PRO A 224 -10.11 -18.26 2.67
C PRO A 224 -8.66 -18.01 2.25
N ASP A 225 -8.11 -18.84 1.36
CA ASP A 225 -6.67 -18.86 1.04
C ASP A 225 -6.31 -18.20 -0.31
N GLY A 226 -7.30 -17.66 -1.04
CA GLY A 226 -7.12 -17.05 -2.37
C GLY A 226 -7.25 -18.03 -3.52
#